data_AF-A0A858AS79-F1
#
_entry.id   AF-A0A858AS79-F1
#
_cell.length_a   1.000
_cell.length_b   1.000
_cell.length_c   1.000
_cell.angle_alpha   90.00
_cell.angle_beta   90.00
_cell.angle_gamma   90.00
#
_symmetry.space_group_name_H-M   'P 1'
#
loop_
_entity.id
_entity.type
_entity.pdbx_description
1 polymer ?
#
loop_
_entity_poly.entity_id
_entity_poly.type
_entity_poly.pdbx_seq_one_letter_code
_entity_poly.pdbx_strand_id
1 'polypeptide(L)'
;MKKNLSLIAYISLAIALLNQVFVIAFVKPIYSKIHPENTLDELAYIIITICVVFLICIGLVGLIFIIKNTVKSAFVGSIILITLGVLLMCTLISFTWIFGSINIILGILLITVGSIHLKTTREYL
;
A
#
# COMPACT_ATOMS: atom_id res chain seq x y z
N MET A 1 -0.51 17.74 17.35
CA MET A 1 -1.18 16.93 16.31
C MET A 1 -0.23 16.33 15.25
N LYS A 2 0.80 17.04 14.75
CA LYS A 2 1.72 16.53 13.70
C LYS A 2 2.42 15.19 14.01
N LYS A 3 2.86 14.97 15.27
CA LYS A 3 3.47 13.70 15.71
C LYS A 3 2.49 12.52 15.60
N ASN A 4 1.23 12.71 15.96
CA ASN A 4 0.22 11.64 15.91
C ASN A 4 -0.14 11.27 14.47
N LEU A 5 -0.23 12.24 13.56
CA LEU A 5 -0.51 11.97 12.14
C LEU A 5 0.65 11.25 11.44
N SER A 6 1.88 11.61 11.77
CA SER A 6 3.08 10.93 11.25
C SER A 6 3.14 9.49 11.76
N LEU A 7 2.80 9.26 13.03
CA LEU A 7 2.67 7.91 13.60
C LEU A 7 1.63 7.07 12.86
N ILE A 8 0.45 7.64 12.59
CA ILE A 8 -0.60 6.95 11.82
C ILE A 8 -0.09 6.60 10.43
N ALA A 9 0.62 7.51 9.74
CA ALA A 9 1.20 7.22 8.43
C ALA A 9 2.20 6.05 8.47
N TYR A 10 3.05 5.97 9.49
CA TYR A 10 3.98 4.85 9.67
C TYR A 10 3.24 3.52 9.88
N ILE A 11 2.23 3.51 10.76
CA ILE A 11 1.46 2.31 11.07
C ILE A 11 0.72 1.84 9.81
N SER A 12 0.03 2.74 9.11
CA SER A 12 -0.69 2.41 7.88
C SER A 12 0.25 1.86 6.80
N LEU A 13 1.42 2.46 6.64
CA LEU A 13 2.42 2.00 5.66
C LEU A 13 3.00 0.64 6.05
N ALA A 14 3.29 0.40 7.33
CA ALA A 14 3.77 -0.89 7.82
C ALA A 14 2.74 -2.00 7.58
N ILE A 15 1.46 -1.74 7.85
CA ILE A 15 0.38 -2.70 7.59
C ILE A 15 0.23 -2.96 6.09
N ALA A 16 0.34 -1.93 5.23
CA ALA A 16 0.30 -2.08 3.78
C ALA A 16 1.44 -2.94 3.23
N LEU A 17 2.67 -2.74 3.73
CA LEU A 17 3.83 -3.55 3.37
C LEU A 17 3.71 -4.98 3.89
N LEU A 18 3.21 -5.17 5.11
CA LEU A 18 2.97 -6.50 5.65
C LEU A 18 1.91 -7.25 4.82
N ASN A 19 0.84 -6.58 4.39
CA ASN A 19 -0.16 -7.19 3.52
C ASN A 19 0.44 -7.63 2.19
N GLN A 20 1.35 -6.84 1.60
CA GLN A 20 2.07 -7.24 0.38
C GLN A 20 2.89 -8.52 0.59
N VAL A 21 3.60 -8.65 1.72
CA VAL A 21 4.33 -9.88 2.07
C VAL A 21 3.37 -11.08 2.16
N PHE A 22 2.20 -10.88 2.78
CA PHE A 22 1.17 -11.93 2.87
C PHE A 22 0.58 -12.30 1.51
N VAL A 23 0.40 -11.35 0.59
CA VAL A 23 -0.04 -11.66 -0.78
C VAL A 23 0.95 -12.64 -1.44
N ILE A 24 2.26 -12.35 -1.43
CA ILE A 24 3.24 -13.25 -2.05
C ILE A 24 3.25 -14.64 -1.38
N ALA A 25 3.22 -14.66 -0.04
CA ALA A 25 3.30 -15.90 0.72
C ALA A 25 2.06 -16.79 0.58
N PHE A 26 0.87 -16.18 0.47
CA PHE A 26 -0.40 -16.89 0.64
C PHE A 26 -1.35 -16.84 -0.56
N VAL A 27 -1.08 -16.05 -1.62
CA VAL A 27 -2.01 -15.96 -2.77
C VAL A 27 -2.24 -17.31 -3.44
N LYS A 28 -1.20 -18.11 -3.65
CA LYS A 28 -1.28 -19.44 -4.27
C LYS A 28 -2.06 -20.45 -3.41
N PRO A 29 -1.71 -20.69 -2.11
CA PRO A 29 -2.45 -21.63 -1.27
C PRO A 29 -3.89 -21.18 -1.00
N ILE A 30 -4.16 -19.88 -0.92
CA ILE A 30 -5.54 -19.36 -0.78
C ILE A 30 -6.33 -19.58 -2.06
N TYR A 31 -5.75 -19.30 -3.23
CA TYR A 31 -6.43 -19.52 -4.51
C TYR A 31 -6.81 -20.99 -4.70
N SER A 32 -5.87 -21.93 -4.46
CA SER A 32 -6.16 -23.37 -4.57
C SER A 32 -7.21 -23.86 -3.59
N LYS A 33 -7.40 -23.18 -2.45
CA LYS A 33 -8.43 -23.53 -1.47
C LYS A 33 -9.82 -23.00 -1.86
N ILE A 34 -9.88 -21.86 -2.54
CA ILE A 34 -11.12 -21.24 -3.01
C ILE A 34 -11.60 -21.89 -4.33
N HIS A 35 -10.65 -22.26 -5.18
CA HIS A 35 -10.90 -22.91 -6.47
C HIS A 35 -10.16 -24.26 -6.51
N PRO A 36 -10.68 -25.29 -5.82
CA PRO A 36 -10.00 -26.59 -5.72
C PRO A 36 -9.78 -27.29 -7.07
N GLU A 37 -10.54 -26.89 -8.09
CA GLU A 37 -10.51 -27.48 -9.43
C GLU A 37 -9.54 -26.76 -10.38
N ASN A 38 -9.09 -25.56 -10.00
CA ASN A 38 -8.21 -24.72 -10.81
C ASN A 38 -6.97 -24.32 -10.03
N THR A 39 -5.80 -24.64 -10.55
CA THR A 39 -4.56 -24.04 -10.07
C THR A 39 -4.40 -22.63 -10.62
N LEU A 40 -3.90 -21.71 -9.81
CA LEU A 40 -3.51 -20.38 -10.28
C LEU A 40 -2.43 -20.56 -11.36
N ASP A 41 -2.67 -20.02 -12.56
CA ASP A 41 -1.71 -20.01 -13.66
C ASP A 41 -0.38 -19.39 -13.21
N GLU A 42 0.73 -20.02 -13.61
CA GLU A 42 2.07 -19.56 -13.28
C GLU A 42 2.34 -18.16 -13.83
N LEU A 43 1.84 -17.84 -15.03
CA LEU A 43 1.96 -16.50 -15.60
C LEU A 43 1.25 -15.46 -14.73
N ALA A 44 0.04 -15.77 -14.28
CA ALA A 44 -0.74 -14.90 -13.40
C ALA A 44 -0.03 -14.71 -12.05
N TYR A 45 0.53 -15.78 -11.48
CA TYR A 45 1.32 -15.70 -10.24
C TYR A 45 2.57 -14.82 -10.37
N ILE A 46 3.28 -14.93 -11.49
CA ILE A 46 4.46 -14.09 -11.79
C ILE A 46 4.04 -12.61 -11.88
N ILE A 47 2.95 -12.31 -12.59
CA ILE A 47 2.43 -10.93 -12.71
C ILE A 47 2.07 -10.36 -11.33
N ILE A 48 1.34 -11.13 -10.51
CA ILE A 48 0.99 -10.73 -9.13
C ILE A 48 2.26 -10.44 -8.33
N THR A 49 3.26 -11.32 -8.40
CA THR A 49 4.52 -11.15 -7.66
C THR A 49 5.26 -9.88 -8.08
N ILE A 50 5.37 -9.60 -9.38
CA ILE A 50 6.00 -8.38 -9.90
C ILE A 50 5.25 -7.13 -9.41
N CYS A 51 3.91 -7.14 -9.49
CA CYS A 51 3.09 -6.04 -8.98
C CYS A 51 3.34 -5.80 -7.48
N VAL A 52 3.39 -6.86 -6.68
CA VAL A 52 3.63 -6.73 -5.24
C VAL A 52 5.03 -6.19 -4.94
N VAL A 53 6.06 -6.67 -5.63
CA VAL A 53 7.44 -6.16 -5.48
C VAL A 53 7.50 -4.67 -5.83
N PHE A 54 6.84 -4.26 -6.91
CA PHE A 54 6.73 -2.85 -7.30
C PHE A 54 6.07 -2.00 -6.22
N LEU A 55 4.95 -2.47 -5.63
CA LEU A 55 4.27 -1.77 -4.53
C LEU A 55 5.16 -1.68 -3.28
N ILE A 56 5.91 -2.73 -2.96
CA ILE A 56 6.89 -2.70 -1.85
C ILE A 56 7.95 -1.64 -2.10
N CYS A 57 8.53 -1.58 -3.31
CA CYS A 57 9.52 -0.56 -3.66
C CYS A 57 8.98 0.87 -3.47
N ILE A 58 7.76 1.15 -3.96
CA ILE A 58 7.12 2.46 -3.75
C ILE A 58 6.90 2.73 -2.26
N GLY A 59 6.42 1.73 -1.50
CA GLY A 59 6.20 1.86 -0.07
C GLY A 59 7.49 2.16 0.70
N LEU A 60 8.61 1.52 0.35
CA LEU A 60 9.93 1.80 0.95
C LEU A 60 10.41 3.23 0.63
N VAL A 61 10.21 3.70 -0.60
CA VAL A 61 10.51 5.10 -0.96
C VAL A 61 9.66 6.04 -0.10
N GLY A 62 8.34 5.77 0.01
CA GLY A 62 7.44 6.52 0.89
C GLY A 62 7.93 6.57 2.34
N LEU A 63 8.38 5.44 2.88
CA LEU A 63 8.91 5.34 4.24
C LEU A 63 10.12 6.27 4.46
N ILE A 64 11.08 6.26 3.54
CA ILE A 64 12.29 7.11 3.61
C ILE A 64 11.90 8.60 3.65
N PHE A 65 10.96 9.01 2.79
CA PHE A 65 10.51 10.41 2.75
C PHE A 65 9.76 10.83 4.01
N ILE A 66 8.95 9.94 4.61
CA ILE A 66 8.27 10.24 5.87
C ILE A 66 9.28 10.33 7.03
N ILE A 67 10.28 9.43 7.09
CA ILE A 67 11.33 9.45 8.13
C ILE A 67 12.15 10.74 8.10
N LYS A 68 12.52 11.21 6.90
CA LYS A 68 13.36 12.42 6.75
C LYS A 68 12.69 13.67 7.33
N ASN A 69 11.36 13.70 7.44
CA ASN A 69 10.56 14.67 8.22
C ASN A 69 10.96 16.17 8.05
N THR A 70 11.39 16.58 6.86
CA THR A 70 11.51 17.99 6.50
C THR A 70 10.23 18.47 5.80
N VAL A 71 9.95 19.78 5.76
CA VAL A 71 8.73 20.33 5.12
C VAL A 71 8.59 19.88 3.67
N LYS A 72 9.67 19.90 2.88
CA LYS A 72 9.68 19.40 1.50
C LYS A 72 9.50 17.88 1.42
N SER A 73 10.07 17.14 2.36
CA SER A 73 9.96 15.67 2.41
C SER A 73 8.57 15.20 2.83
N ALA A 74 7.91 15.93 3.74
CA ALA A 74 6.54 15.67 4.17
C ALA A 74 5.54 15.90 3.04
N PHE A 75 5.74 16.94 2.23
CA PHE A 75 4.92 17.19 1.04
C PHE A 75 5.04 16.04 0.02
N VAL A 76 6.28 15.67 -0.36
CA VAL A 76 6.53 14.57 -1.31
C VAL A 76 6.04 13.23 -0.74
N GLY A 77 6.28 12.95 0.54
CA GLY A 77 5.80 11.73 1.21
C GLY A 77 4.27 11.63 1.20
N SER A 78 3.56 12.76 1.36
CA SER A 78 2.09 12.80 1.28
C SER A 78 1.58 12.43 -0.12
N ILE A 79 2.23 12.92 -1.17
CA ILE A 79 1.90 12.57 -2.56
C ILE A 79 2.15 11.07 -2.79
N ILE A 80 3.30 10.55 -2.35
CA ILE A 80 3.63 9.13 -2.48
C ILE A 80 2.60 8.25 -1.74
N LEU A 81 2.16 8.64 -0.54
CA LEU A 81 1.11 7.92 0.20
C LEU A 81 -0.22 7.88 -0.56
N ILE A 82 -0.63 9.01 -1.16
CA ILE A 82 -1.84 9.08 -1.98
C ILE A 82 -1.69 8.20 -3.22
N THR A 83 -0.56 8.30 -3.93
CA THR A 83 -0.28 7.48 -5.12
C THR A 83 -0.28 5.99 -4.78
N LEU A 84 0.38 5.59 -3.70
CA LEU A 84 0.38 4.21 -3.23
C LEU A 84 -1.04 3.75 -2.89
N GLY A 85 -1.84 4.59 -2.24
CA GLY A 85 -3.22 4.26 -1.91
C GLY A 85 -4.11 4.06 -3.14
N VAL A 86 -3.94 4.87 -4.19
CA VAL A 86 -4.64 4.68 -5.47
C VAL A 86 -4.20 3.38 -6.15
N LEU A 87 -2.90 3.08 -6.17
CA LEU A 87 -2.38 1.84 -6.76
C LEU A 87 -2.92 0.59 -6.03
N LEU A 88 -3.05 0.65 -4.70
CA LEU A 88 -3.63 -0.45 -3.92
C LEU A 88 -5.10 -0.70 -4.27
N MET A 89 -5.88 0.33 -4.60
CA MET A 89 -7.28 0.15 -5.01
C MET A 89 -7.42 -0.65 -6.31
N CYS A 90 -6.48 -0.51 -7.25
CA CYS A 90 -6.50 -1.25 -8.50
C CYS A 90 -6.25 -2.76 -8.31
N THR A 91 -5.74 -3.19 -7.16
CA THR A 91 -5.40 -4.60 -6.90
C THR A 91 -6.60 -5.51 -6.68
N LEU A 92 -7.83 -4.97 -6.53
CA LEU A 92 -9.06 -5.76 -6.41
C LEU A 92 -9.27 -6.72 -7.60
N ILE A 93 -8.90 -6.25 -8.79
CA ILE A 93 -9.09 -6.98 -10.05
C ILE A 93 -7.97 -7.99 -10.26
N SER A 94 -6.77 -7.70 -9.73
CA SER A 94 -5.56 -8.48 -10.01
C SER A 94 -5.25 -9.56 -8.98
N PHE A 95 -5.69 -9.38 -7.73
CA PHE A 95 -5.46 -10.33 -6.63
C PHE A 95 -6.74 -11.11 -6.29
N THR A 96 -6.63 -12.10 -5.41
CA THR A 96 -7.84 -12.72 -4.83
C THR A 96 -8.68 -11.67 -4.10
N TRP A 97 -10.01 -11.84 -4.11
CA TRP A 97 -10.95 -10.88 -3.51
C TRP A 97 -10.62 -10.55 -2.03
N ILE A 98 -10.06 -11.50 -1.29
CA ILE A 98 -9.62 -11.34 0.10
C ILE A 98 -8.52 -10.27 0.18
N PHE A 99 -7.42 -10.47 -0.54
CA PHE A 99 -6.29 -9.54 -0.51
C PHE A 99 -6.62 -8.22 -1.19
N GLY A 100 -7.41 -8.25 -2.27
CA GLY A 100 -7.92 -7.06 -2.93
C GLY A 100 -8.74 -6.17 -2.00
N SER A 101 -9.64 -6.76 -1.21
CA SER A 101 -10.46 -6.01 -0.25
C SER A 101 -9.62 -5.35 0.85
N ILE A 102 -8.63 -6.09 1.40
CA ILE A 102 -7.72 -5.53 2.40
C ILE A 102 -6.90 -4.37 1.81
N ASN A 103 -6.41 -4.52 0.57
CA ASN A 103 -5.69 -3.46 -0.12
C ASN A 103 -6.55 -2.21 -0.38
N ILE A 104 -7.85 -2.36 -0.68
CA ILE A 104 -8.75 -1.20 -0.81
C ILE A 104 -8.85 -0.45 0.51
N ILE A 105 -9.08 -1.16 1.63
CA ILE A 105 -9.22 -0.53 2.95
C ILE A 105 -7.94 0.24 3.30
N LEU A 106 -6.78 -0.36 3.06
CA LEU A 106 -5.48 0.27 3.28
C LEU A 106 -5.25 1.43 2.30
N GLY A 107 -5.70 1.32 1.06
CA GLY A 107 -5.63 2.37 0.06
C GLY A 107 -6.42 3.61 0.48
N ILE A 108 -7.68 3.43 0.93
CA ILE A 108 -8.50 4.53 1.48
C ILE A 108 -7.78 5.18 2.65
N LEU A 109 -7.28 4.38 3.60
CA LEU A 109 -6.58 4.88 4.78
C LEU A 109 -5.35 5.73 4.40
N LEU A 110 -4.52 5.27 3.47
CA LEU A 110 -3.32 5.99 3.01
C LEU A 110 -3.69 7.27 2.26
N ILE A 111 -4.73 7.26 1.43
CA ILE A 111 -5.23 8.46 0.74
C ILE A 111 -5.71 9.49 1.76
N THR A 112 -6.50 9.08 2.77
CA THR A 112 -7.00 9.98 3.81
C THR A 112 -5.85 10.59 4.60
N VAL A 113 -4.92 9.77 5.09
CA VAL A 113 -3.78 10.25 5.88
C VAL A 113 -2.88 11.16 5.06
N GLY A 114 -2.55 10.77 3.82
CA GLY A 114 -1.75 11.59 2.91
C GLY A 114 -2.42 12.92 2.59
N SER A 115 -3.73 12.95 2.37
CA SER A 115 -4.48 14.18 2.09
C SER A 115 -4.51 15.13 3.28
N ILE A 116 -4.72 14.62 4.50
CA ILE A 116 -4.66 15.43 5.72
C ILE A 116 -3.24 16.00 5.90
N HIS A 117 -2.21 15.17 5.70
CA HIS A 117 -0.82 15.58 5.87
C HIS A 117 -0.41 16.64 4.83
N LEU A 118 -0.88 16.50 3.59
CA LEU A 118 -0.68 17.47 2.52
C LEU A 118 -1.33 18.82 2.85
N LYS A 119 -2.60 18.82 3.28
CA LYS A 119 -3.32 20.04 3.66
C LYS A 119 -2.60 20.77 4.80
N THR A 120 -2.28 20.04 5.87
CA THR A 120 -1.58 20.63 7.02
C THR A 120 -0.23 21.19 6.60
N THR A 121 0.55 20.50 5.75
CA THR A 121 1.88 20.99 5.34
C THR A 121 1.78 22.26 4.47
N ARG A 122 0.75 22.38 3.62
CA ARG A 122 0.53 23.55 2.76
C ARG A 122 0.15 24.81 3.55
N GLU A 123 -0.53 24.67 4.68
CA GLU A 123 -0.90 25.81 5.55
C GLU A 123 0.33 26.44 6.26
N TYR A 124 1.49 25.78 6.26
CA TYR A 124 2.73 26.28 6.88
C TYR A 124 3.82 26.68 5.88
N LEU A 125 3.54 26.61 4.57
CA LEU A 125 4.41 27.06 3.47
C LEU A 125 3.93 28.42 2.99
#